data_AF-A0A3M1FA12-F1
#
_entry.id   AF-A0A3M1FA12-F1
#
_cell.length_a   1.000
_cell.length_b   1.000
_cell.length_c   1.000
_cell.angle_alpha   90.00
_cell.angle_beta   90.00
_cell.angle_gamma   90.00
#
_symmetry.space_group_name_H-M   'P 1'
#
loop_
_entity.id
_entity.type
_entity.pdbx_description
1 polymer ?
#
loop_
_entity_poly.entity_id
_entity_poly.type
_entity_poly.pdbx_seq_one_letter_code
_entity_poly.pdbx_strand_id
1 'polypeptide(L)'
;INGLTLLYGLIFLGLVGLAWFQNFWLAVAALWLISLSRSTIGPLESAWIVQNTAGPARATIISLWSQANAVGQIVGGPAVGWIGTVTGLRLALSTAAGLLLPAQLLLTGARRVTKED
;
A
#
# COMPACT_ATOMS: atom_id res chain seq x y z
N ILE A 1 -13.06 -4.30 -3.23
CA ILE A 1 -11.81 -5.07 -3.47
C ILE A 1 -11.11 -4.66 -4.77
N ASN A 2 -11.79 -4.62 -5.93
CA ASN A 2 -11.18 -4.19 -7.22
C ASN A 2 -10.44 -2.84 -7.14
N GLY A 3 -11.08 -1.82 -6.55
CA GLY A 3 -10.47 -0.49 -6.39
C GLY A 3 -9.20 -0.51 -5.54
N LEU A 4 -9.22 -1.21 -4.39
CA LEU A 4 -8.05 -1.35 -3.52
C LEU A 4 -6.88 -2.02 -4.25
N THR A 5 -7.15 -3.09 -5.00
CA THR A 5 -6.12 -3.79 -5.78
C THR A 5 -5.46 -2.85 -6.80
N LEU A 6 -6.27 -2.09 -7.53
CA LEU A 6 -5.79 -1.10 -8.49
C LEU A 6 -4.94 -0.03 -7.82
N LEU A 7 -5.43 0.60 -6.75
CA LEU A 7 -4.75 1.72 -6.08
C LEU A 7 -3.41 1.31 -5.48
N TYR A 8 -3.34 0.16 -4.81
CA TYR A 8 -2.07 -0.36 -4.32
C TYR A 8 -1.10 -0.69 -5.46
N GLY A 9 -1.61 -1.10 -6.63
CA GLY A 9 -0.80 -1.37 -7.82
C GLY A 9 -0.24 -0.08 -8.42
N LEU A 10 -1.02 1.00 -8.40
CA LEU A 10 -0.57 2.33 -8.81
C LEU A 10 0.50 2.89 -7.86
N ILE A 11 0.40 2.64 -6.55
CA ILE A 11 1.47 3.00 -5.60
C ILE A 11 2.74 2.22 -5.91
N PHE A 12 2.65 0.92 -6.18
CA PHE A 12 3.80 0.11 -6.58
C PHE A 12 4.49 0.70 -7.83
N LEU A 13 3.72 0.98 -8.88
CA LEU A 13 4.24 1.59 -10.12
C LEU A 13 4.84 2.97 -9.87
N GLY A 14 4.20 3.78 -9.03
CA GLY A 14 4.71 5.08 -8.64
C GLY A 14 6.04 5.00 -7.89
N LEU A 15 6.20 4.06 -6.95
CA LEU A 15 7.45 3.87 -6.21
C LEU A 15 8.59 3.37 -7.10
N VAL A 16 8.30 2.44 -8.01
CA VAL A 16 9.28 1.98 -9.02
C VAL A 16 9.65 3.14 -9.94
N GLY A 17 8.67 3.91 -10.43
CA GLY A 17 8.93 5.11 -11.23
C GLY A 17 9.84 6.10 -10.48
N LEU A 18 9.49 6.44 -9.24
CA LEU A 18 10.26 7.36 -8.41
C LEU A 18 11.70 6.87 -8.14
N ALA A 19 11.90 5.55 -8.01
CA ALA A 19 13.23 4.97 -7.81
C ALA A 19 14.14 5.09 -9.04
N TRP A 20 13.56 5.05 -10.24
CA TRP A 20 14.32 4.86 -11.48
C TRP A 20 14.30 6.05 -12.43
N PHE A 21 13.30 6.93 -12.37
CA PHE A 21 13.26 8.13 -13.21
C PHE A 21 14.41 9.07 -12.91
N GLN A 22 15.07 9.54 -13.97
CA GLN A 22 16.11 10.59 -13.91
C GLN A 22 15.58 11.95 -14.43
N ASN A 23 14.28 12.04 -14.71
CA ASN A 23 13.61 13.26 -15.13
C ASN A 23 12.76 13.80 -13.97
N PHE A 24 12.98 15.06 -13.61
CA PHE A 24 12.27 15.73 -12.52
C PHE A 24 10.74 15.65 -12.65
N TRP A 25 10.20 15.93 -13.83
CA TRP A 25 8.75 15.94 -14.05
C TRP A 25 8.13 14.55 -13.94
N LEU A 26 8.85 13.51 -14.39
CA LEU A 26 8.40 12.12 -14.20
C LEU A 26 8.39 11.73 -12.71
N ALA A 27 9.38 12.18 -11.94
CA ALA A 27 9.41 11.96 -10.49
C ALA A 27 8.23 12.67 -9.78
N VAL A 28 7.92 13.91 -10.17
CA VAL A 28 6.74 14.64 -9.65
C VAL A 28 5.44 13.92 -10.00
N ALA A 29 5.29 13.45 -11.24
CA ALA A 29 4.12 12.68 -11.66
C ALA A 29 3.97 11.39 -10.84
N ALA A 30 5.07 10.68 -10.58
CA ALA A 30 5.09 9.50 -9.72
C ALA A 30 4.68 9.83 -8.27
N LEU A 31 5.18 10.93 -7.71
CA LEU A 31 4.80 11.39 -6.36
C LEU A 31 3.31 11.71 -6.27
N TRP A 32 2.75 12.39 -7.28
CA TRP A 32 1.31 12.66 -7.34
C TRP A 32 0.50 11.37 -7.45
N LEU A 33 0.92 10.43 -8.29
CA LEU A 33 0.25 9.14 -8.42
C LEU A 33 0.19 8.39 -7.08
N ILE A 34 1.32 8.34 -6.36
CA ILE A 34 1.39 7.74 -5.01
C ILE A 34 0.44 8.48 -4.06
N SER A 35 0.50 9.81 -4.04
CA SER A 35 -0.24 10.64 -3.07
C SER A 35 -1.75 10.53 -3.28
N LEU A 36 -2.22 10.63 -4.53
CA LEU A 36 -3.63 10.48 -4.90
C LEU A 36 -4.14 9.07 -4.60
N SER A 37 -3.33 8.05 -4.86
CA SER A 37 -3.72 6.67 -4.55
C SER A 37 -3.87 6.47 -3.04
N ARG A 38 -2.90 6.94 -2.23
CA ARG A 38 -2.93 6.82 -0.77
C ARG A 38 -4.09 7.58 -0.14
N SER A 39 -4.39 8.79 -0.59
CA SER A 39 -5.52 9.56 -0.07
C SER A 39 -6.86 8.89 -0.36
N THR A 40 -6.95 8.12 -1.46
CA THR A 40 -8.16 7.39 -1.85
C THR A 40 -8.32 6.05 -1.12
N ILE A 41 -7.21 5.36 -0.80
CA ILE A 41 -7.23 4.06 -0.11
C ILE A 41 -7.88 4.19 1.27
N GLY A 42 -7.51 5.18 2.09
CA GLY A 42 -7.98 5.27 3.48
C GLY A 42 -9.51 5.28 3.64
N PRO A 43 -10.25 6.16 2.91
CA PRO A 43 -11.71 6.14 2.91
C PRO A 43 -12.30 4.82 2.35
N LEU A 44 -11.69 4.24 1.31
CA LEU A 44 -12.18 3.02 0.68
C LEU A 44 -12.04 1.80 1.60
N GLU A 45 -10.92 1.67 2.30
CA GLU A 45 -10.70 0.64 3.32
C GLU A 45 -11.65 0.78 4.48
N SER A 46 -11.83 2.01 4.98
CA SER A 46 -12.75 2.29 6.08
C SER A 46 -14.18 1.89 5.70
N ALA A 47 -14.65 2.28 4.51
CA ALA A 47 -15.96 1.90 4.00
C ALA A 47 -16.08 0.37 3.86
N TRP A 48 -15.04 -0.29 3.34
CA TRP A 48 -15.03 -1.74 3.16
C TRP A 48 -15.09 -2.48 4.50
N ILE A 49 -14.30 -2.09 5.50
CA ILE A 49 -14.31 -2.69 6.84
C ILE A 49 -15.69 -2.54 7.49
N VAL A 50 -16.29 -1.36 7.42
CA VAL A 50 -17.61 -1.07 8.01
C VAL A 50 -18.70 -1.93 7.38
N GLN A 51 -18.69 -2.08 6.04
CA GLN A 51 -19.66 -2.88 5.30
C GLN A 51 -19.54 -4.39 5.57
N ASN A 52 -18.33 -4.89 5.82
CA ASN A 52 -18.05 -6.31 5.96
C ASN A 52 -17.89 -6.77 7.42
N THR A 53 -18.25 -5.91 8.39
CA THR A 53 -18.13 -6.22 9.83
C THR A 53 -19.44 -5.94 10.58
N ALA A 54 -19.85 -6.90 11.40
CA ALA A 54 -20.99 -6.76 12.31
C ALA A 54 -20.74 -5.66 13.36
N GLY A 55 -21.81 -4.95 13.75
CA GLY A 55 -21.75 -3.84 14.70
C GLY A 55 -20.94 -4.11 15.99
N PRO A 56 -21.16 -5.23 16.70
CA PRO A 56 -20.46 -5.53 17.95
C PRO A 56 -18.94 -5.73 17.80
N ALA A 57 -18.47 -6.22 16.65
CA ALA A 57 -17.05 -6.50 16.42
C ALA A 57 -16.31 -5.34 15.72
N ARG A 58 -17.03 -4.34 15.20
CA ARG A 58 -16.49 -3.30 14.30
C ARG A 58 -15.37 -2.49 14.93
N ALA A 59 -15.52 -2.08 16.19
CA ALA A 59 -14.48 -1.32 16.90
C ALA A 59 -13.19 -2.14 17.06
N THR A 60 -13.31 -3.43 17.38
CA THR A 60 -12.18 -4.35 17.51
C THR A 60 -11.47 -4.54 16.17
N ILE A 61 -12.21 -4.76 15.08
CA ILE A 61 -11.60 -4.93 13.74
C ILE A 61 -10.91 -3.64 13.29
N ILE A 62 -11.50 -2.46 13.51
CA ILE A 62 -10.86 -1.18 13.20
C ILE A 62 -9.58 -0.98 14.03
N SER A 63 -9.59 -1.38 15.31
CA SER A 63 -8.40 -1.33 16.17
C SER A 63 -7.30 -2.26 15.66
N LEU A 64 -7.63 -3.51 15.33
CA LEU A 64 -6.69 -4.48 14.77
C LEU A 64 -6.11 -3.98 13.44
N TRP A 65 -6.92 -3.36 12.60
CA TRP A 65 -6.45 -2.73 11.36
C TRP A 65 -5.41 -1.63 11.62
N SER A 66 -5.69 -0.71 12.55
CA SER A 66 -4.77 0.35 12.95
C SER A 66 -3.46 -0.21 13.53
N GLN A 67 -3.54 -1.21 14.39
CA GLN A 67 -2.39 -1.86 14.99
C GLN A 67 -1.52 -2.57 13.95
N ALA A 68 -2.12 -3.28 12.99
CA ALA A 68 -1.40 -3.90 11.89
C ALA A 68 -0.64 -2.86 11.06
N ASN A 69 -1.27 -1.72 10.75
CA ASN A 69 -0.61 -0.61 10.07
C ASN A 69 0.54 -0.03 10.92
N ALA A 70 0.34 0.15 12.23
CA ALA A 70 1.36 0.67 13.13
C ALA A 70 2.60 -0.24 13.20
N VAL A 71 2.39 -1.56 13.30
CA VAL A 71 3.48 -2.56 13.23
C VAL A 71 4.22 -2.45 11.90
N GLY A 72 3.50 -2.33 10.78
CA GLY A 72 4.12 -2.13 9.46
C GLY A 72 4.99 -0.87 9.38
N GLN A 73 4.58 0.23 10.00
CA GLN A 73 5.37 1.48 10.06
C GLN A 73 6.60 1.33 10.96
N ILE A 74 6.43 0.75 12.15
CA ILE A 74 7.52 0.59 13.14
C ILE A 74 8.60 -0.35 12.61
N VAL A 75 8.22 -1.43 11.93
CA VAL A 75 9.18 -2.40 11.39
C VAL A 75 9.69 -1.94 10.02
N GLY A 76 8.77 -1.61 9.11
CA GLY A 76 9.10 -1.33 7.71
C GLY A 76 9.83 -0.01 7.50
N GLY A 77 9.43 1.06 8.21
CA GLY A 77 10.02 2.40 8.04
C GLY A 77 11.53 2.42 8.35
N PRO A 78 11.96 2.06 9.56
CA PRO A 78 13.37 1.97 9.92
C PRO A 78 14.17 0.98 9.07
N ALA A 79 13.60 -0.19 8.76
CA ALA A 79 14.29 -1.20 7.94
C ALA A 79 14.56 -0.69 6.52
N VAL A 80 13.55 -0.09 5.86
CA VAL A 80 13.72 0.52 4.53
C VAL A 80 14.63 1.73 4.60
N GLY A 81 14.53 2.54 5.66
CA GLY A 81 15.41 3.69 5.90
C GLY A 81 16.88 3.28 6.00
N TRP A 82 17.17 2.24 6.78
CA TRP A 82 18.51 1.66 6.90
C TRP A 82 19.05 1.16 5.56
N ILE A 83 18.23 0.44 4.77
CA ILE A 83 18.59 0.05 3.40
C ILE A 83 18.94 1.28 2.56
N GLY A 84 18.18 2.37 2.69
CA GLY A 84 18.47 3.63 2.02
C GLY A 84 19.79 4.28 2.45
N THR A 85 20.16 4.16 3.73
CA THR A 85 21.44 4.64 4.23
C THR A 85 22.62 3.84 3.69
N VAL A 86 22.51 2.51 3.58
CA VAL A 86 23.64 1.66 3.15
C VAL A 86 23.72 1.42 1.64
N THR A 87 22.61 1.49 0.92
CA THR A 87 22.54 1.15 -0.53
C THR A 87 22.02 2.29 -1.41
N GLY A 88 21.54 3.39 -0.82
CA GLY A 88 21.03 4.55 -1.52
C GLY A 88 19.52 4.53 -1.80
N LEU A 89 19.00 5.68 -2.22
CA LEU A 89 17.56 5.94 -2.34
C LEU A 89 16.85 5.02 -3.34
N ARG A 90 17.49 4.69 -4.47
CA ARG A 90 16.91 3.85 -5.52
C ARG A 90 16.55 2.46 -5.00
N LEU A 91 17.43 1.83 -4.22
CA LEU A 91 17.18 0.50 -3.65
C LEU A 91 16.22 0.55 -2.47
N ALA A 92 16.24 1.63 -1.67
CA ALA A 92 15.24 1.85 -0.62
C ALA A 92 13.82 1.92 -1.18
N LEU A 93 13.59 2.75 -2.20
CA LEU A 93 12.29 2.91 -2.85
C LEU A 93 11.84 1.64 -3.57
N SER A 94 12.77 0.91 -4.21
CA SER A 94 12.47 -0.39 -4.82
C SER A 94 12.08 -1.43 -3.77
N THR A 95 12.73 -1.42 -2.61
CA THR A 95 12.37 -2.30 -1.47
C THR A 95 10.98 -1.95 -0.95
N ALA A 96 10.68 -0.66 -0.76
CA ALA A 96 9.35 -0.21 -0.34
C ALA A 96 8.26 -0.64 -1.32
N ALA A 97 8.53 -0.59 -2.64
CA ALA A 97 7.62 -1.11 -3.65
C ALA A 97 7.43 -2.63 -3.49
N GLY A 98 8.52 -3.39 -3.32
CA GLY A 98 8.49 -4.84 -3.12
C GLY A 98 7.66 -5.29 -1.92
N LEU A 99 7.68 -4.52 -0.82
CA LEU A 99 6.88 -4.80 0.38
C LEU A 99 5.36 -4.75 0.15
N LEU A 100 4.89 -4.15 -0.96
CA LEU A 100 3.48 -4.14 -1.34
C LEU A 100 3.03 -5.44 -2.04
N LEU A 101 3.96 -6.26 -2.51
CA LEU A 101 3.65 -7.46 -3.30
C LEU A 101 2.81 -8.49 -2.53
N PRO A 102 3.08 -8.83 -1.25
CA PRO A 102 2.24 -9.78 -0.52
C PRO A 102 0.78 -9.32 -0.42
N ALA A 103 0.56 -8.03 -0.16
CA ALA A 103 -0.79 -7.46 -0.12
C ALA A 103 -1.49 -7.54 -1.48
N GLN A 104 -0.77 -7.28 -2.57
CA GLN A 104 -1.29 -7.45 -3.93
C GLN A 104 -1.69 -8.90 -4.25
N LEU A 105 -0.89 -9.88 -3.83
CA LEU A 105 -1.20 -11.30 -4.02
C LEU A 105 -2.46 -11.71 -3.26
N LEU A 106 -2.61 -11.27 -2.00
CA LEU A 106 -3.79 -11.55 -1.21
C LEU A 106 -5.05 -10.93 -1.81
N LEU A 107 -4.99 -9.66 -2.24
CA LEU A 107 -6.13 -8.97 -2.85
C LEU A 107 -6.54 -9.60 -4.18
N THR A 108 -5.56 -9.96 -5.03
CA THR A 108 -5.85 -10.65 -6.29
C THR A 108 -6.38 -12.06 -6.08
N GLY A 109 -5.89 -12.79 -5.08
CA GLY A 109 -6.43 -14.08 -4.66
C GLY A 109 -7.89 -13.97 -4.19
N ALA A 110 -8.18 -13.03 -3.29
CA ALA A 110 -9.54 -12.79 -2.80
C ALA A 110 -10.53 -12.45 -3.93
N ARG A 111 -10.09 -11.68 -4.93
CA ARG A 111 -10.91 -11.38 -6.12
C ARG A 111 -11.26 -12.62 -6.94
N ARG A 112 -10.37 -13.61 -7.02
CA ARG A 112 -10.63 -14.84 -7.78
C ARG A 112 -11.75 -15.64 -7.12
N VAL A 113 -11.68 -15.78 -5.79
CA VAL A 113 -12.69 -16.48 -5.00
C VAL A 113 -14.07 -15.83 -5.15
N THR A 114 -14.18 -14.51 -4.97
CA THR A 114 -15.48 -13.81 -5.10
C THR A 114 -16.06 -13.81 -6.53
N LYS A 115 -15.29 -14.20 -7.54
CA LYS A 115 -15.78 -14.29 -8.93
C LYS A 115 -16.29 -15.68 -9.27
N GLU A 116 -15.95 -16.69 -8.47
CA GLU A 116 -16.41 -18.08 -8.62
C GLU A 116 -17.76 -18.33 -7.91
N ASP A 117 -18.14 -17.44 -6.97
CA ASP A 117 -19.46 -17.36 -6.34
C ASP A 117 -20.46 -16.51 -7.15
#